data_AF-A0A6J2TQP5-F1
#
_entry.id   AF-A0A6J2TQP5-F1
#
_cell.length_a   1.000
_cell.length_b   1.000
_cell.length_c   1.000
_cell.angle_alpha   90.00
_cell.angle_beta   90.00
_cell.angle_gamma   90.00
#
_symmetry.space_group_name_H-M   'P 1'
#
loop_
_entity.id
_entity.type
_entity.pdbx_description
1 polymer ?
#
loop_
_entity_poly.entity_id
_entity_poly.type
_entity_poly.pdbx_seq_one_letter_code
_entity_poly.pdbx_strand_id
1 'polypeptide(L)'
;MTSSSGKRSASYWRERSATLPAFVSPTPEVALQHRASILWAPKEELPDDGLQDYLQFAYTNYSIEEEQALYILRQQSYDLTLARDRLASIETARGCRFCRWRAKDLLHICKALKKHGVDYEKVGKGLPHIPIADMRSFVKFMKVPIDLI
;
A
#
# COMPACT_ATOMS: atom_id res chain seq x y z
N MET A 1 38.69 -17.69 -31.55
CA MET A 1 37.68 -18.76 -31.71
C MET A 1 38.22 -19.95 -30.93
N THR A 2 37.59 -20.52 -29.91
CA THR A 2 36.17 -20.88 -29.78
C THR A 2 35.75 -20.85 -28.30
N SER A 3 34.55 -20.33 -28.08
CA SER A 3 33.80 -20.37 -26.84
C SER A 3 33.47 -21.81 -26.44
N SER A 4 34.12 -22.36 -25.41
CA SER A 4 33.56 -23.53 -24.72
C SER A 4 32.53 -23.03 -23.71
N SER A 5 31.26 -23.13 -24.12
CA SER A 5 30.12 -22.93 -23.23
C SER A 5 30.36 -23.76 -21.96
N GLY A 6 30.52 -23.07 -20.82
CA GLY A 6 30.76 -23.67 -19.51
C GLY A 6 29.56 -24.52 -19.10
N LYS A 7 29.57 -25.79 -19.50
CA LYS A 7 28.50 -26.74 -19.22
C LYS A 7 28.43 -26.95 -17.71
N ARG A 8 27.40 -26.34 -17.09
CA ARG A 8 27.09 -26.51 -15.67
C ARG A 8 26.84 -28.00 -15.40
N SER A 9 27.63 -28.60 -14.52
CA SER A 9 27.56 -30.01 -14.18
C SER A 9 26.32 -30.30 -13.30
N ALA A 10 25.91 -31.57 -13.20
CA ALA A 10 24.80 -31.96 -12.33
C ALA A 10 25.05 -31.59 -10.85
N SER A 11 26.32 -31.57 -10.42
CA SER A 11 26.72 -31.14 -9.08
C SER A 11 26.44 -29.65 -8.85
N TYR A 12 26.74 -28.80 -9.85
CA TYR A 12 26.48 -27.36 -9.81
C TYR A 12 24.99 -27.06 -9.60
N TRP A 13 24.11 -27.84 -10.22
CA TRP A 13 22.66 -27.67 -10.06
C TRP A 13 22.15 -28.18 -8.73
N ARG A 14 22.72 -29.27 -8.19
CA ARG A 14 22.33 -29.82 -6.90
C ARG A 14 22.65 -28.86 -5.74
N GLU A 15 23.82 -28.23 -5.77
CA GLU A 15 24.23 -27.26 -4.75
C GLU A 15 23.35 -26.00 -4.74
N ARG A 16 22.82 -25.62 -5.90
CA ARG A 16 21.92 -24.45 -6.06
C ARG A 16 20.43 -24.80 -6.01
N SER A 17 20.08 -26.08 -5.94
CA SER A 17 18.69 -26.50 -5.88
C SER A 17 18.11 -26.24 -4.50
N ALA A 18 16.87 -25.74 -4.45
CA ALA A 18 16.15 -25.60 -3.21
C ALA A 18 15.78 -26.99 -2.66
N THR A 19 15.90 -27.17 -1.34
CA THR A 19 15.36 -28.36 -0.68
C THR A 19 13.84 -28.30 -0.72
N LEU A 20 13.22 -29.27 -1.38
CA LEU A 20 11.77 -29.41 -1.36
C LEU A 20 11.33 -29.85 0.05
N PRO A 21 10.43 -29.12 0.72
CA PRO A 21 9.90 -29.56 1.99
C PRO A 21 9.10 -30.86 1.80
N ALA A 22 9.09 -31.69 2.84
CA ALA A 22 8.29 -32.90 2.85
C ALA A 22 6.80 -32.57 2.69
N PHE A 23 6.07 -33.41 1.95
CA PHE A 23 4.63 -33.27 1.81
C PHE A 23 3.96 -33.42 3.19
N VAL A 24 3.23 -32.40 3.60
CA VAL A 24 2.40 -32.42 4.81
C VAL A 24 0.96 -32.61 4.35
N SER A 25 0.29 -33.65 4.84
CA SER A 25 -1.14 -33.85 4.60
C SER A 25 -1.94 -32.69 5.20
N PRO A 26 -3.10 -32.32 4.65
CA PRO A 26 -3.93 -31.25 5.19
C PRO A 26 -4.56 -31.72 6.51
N THR A 27 -3.84 -31.60 7.63
CA THR A 27 -4.41 -31.67 8.98
C THR A 27 -5.02 -30.32 9.34
N PRO A 28 -6.18 -30.30 10.03
CA PRO A 28 -6.97 -29.09 10.22
C PRO A 28 -6.39 -28.06 11.22
N GLU A 29 -5.22 -28.31 11.83
CA GLU A 29 -4.74 -27.54 12.99
C GLU A 29 -3.41 -26.82 12.79
N VAL A 30 -3.01 -26.53 11.54
CA VAL A 30 -2.08 -25.42 11.37
C VAL A 30 -2.90 -24.16 11.54
N ALA A 31 -2.88 -23.58 12.74
CA ALA A 31 -3.31 -22.22 12.94
C ALA A 31 -2.59 -21.36 11.89
N LEU A 32 -3.31 -21.03 10.81
CA LEU A 32 -2.83 -20.17 9.76
C LEU A 32 -2.64 -18.80 10.39
N GLN A 33 -1.51 -18.60 11.07
CA GLN A 33 -0.88 -17.30 11.22
C GLN A 33 -0.43 -16.88 9.82
N HIS A 34 -1.40 -16.75 8.92
CA HIS A 34 -1.17 -16.36 7.55
C HIS A 34 -0.64 -14.94 7.65
N ARG A 35 0.56 -14.69 7.15
CA ARG A 35 1.14 -13.33 7.09
C ARG A 35 0.32 -12.38 6.20
N ALA A 36 -0.74 -12.88 5.55
CA ALA A 36 -1.63 -12.08 4.72
C ALA A 36 -2.90 -11.74 5.51
N SER A 37 -3.21 -10.45 5.56
CA SER A 37 -4.53 -9.97 5.98
C SER A 37 -5.45 -9.94 4.77
N ILE A 38 -6.69 -10.42 4.90
CA ILE A 38 -7.68 -10.33 3.83
C ILE A 38 -8.06 -8.87 3.65
N LEU A 39 -7.85 -8.33 2.44
CA LEU A 39 -8.24 -6.96 2.10
C LEU A 39 -9.72 -6.87 1.72
N TRP A 40 -10.18 -7.80 0.88
CA TRP A 40 -11.53 -7.87 0.34
C TRP A 40 -11.96 -9.33 0.21
N ALA A 41 -13.26 -9.60 0.35
CA ALA A 41 -13.85 -10.87 0.00
C ALA A 41 -15.20 -10.62 -0.72
N PRO A 42 -15.49 -11.35 -1.80
CA PRO A 42 -16.76 -11.22 -2.50
C PRO A 42 -17.92 -11.65 -1.59
N LYS A 43 -19.05 -10.95 -1.71
CA LYS A 43 -20.30 -11.24 -0.98
C LYS A 43 -21.45 -11.24 -1.98
N GLU A 44 -22.20 -12.34 -2.03
CA GLU A 44 -23.35 -12.50 -2.93
C GLU A 44 -24.49 -11.52 -2.61
N GLU A 45 -24.58 -11.04 -1.37
CA GLU A 45 -25.62 -10.15 -0.88
C GLU A 45 -25.36 -8.66 -1.17
N LEU A 46 -24.17 -8.31 -1.67
CA LEU A 46 -23.81 -6.92 -1.95
C LEU A 46 -24.10 -6.61 -3.43
N PRO A 47 -25.09 -5.77 -3.76
CA PRO A 47 -25.39 -5.42 -5.14
C PRO A 47 -24.25 -4.59 -5.75
N ASP A 48 -23.83 -4.96 -6.97
CA ASP A 48 -22.75 -4.30 -7.70
C ASP A 48 -22.99 -2.80 -7.87
N ASP A 49 -24.22 -2.39 -8.17
CA ASP A 49 -24.62 -0.98 -8.32
C ASP A 49 -24.37 -0.18 -7.03
N GLY A 50 -24.73 -0.75 -5.87
CA GLY A 50 -24.56 -0.11 -4.57
C GLY A 50 -23.10 0.01 -4.16
N LEU A 51 -22.29 -0.99 -4.52
CA LEU A 51 -20.84 -0.95 -4.34
C LEU A 51 -20.21 0.13 -5.22
N GLN A 52 -20.58 0.19 -6.50
CA GLN A 52 -20.04 1.18 -7.44
C GLN A 52 -20.40 2.61 -7.01
N ASP A 53 -21.63 2.84 -6.58
CA ASP A 53 -22.07 4.14 -6.03
C ASP A 53 -21.27 4.54 -4.78
N TYR A 54 -21.00 3.57 -3.90
CA TYR A 54 -20.17 3.80 -2.71
C TYR A 54 -18.72 4.16 -3.07
N LEU A 55 -18.11 3.43 -4.00
CA LEU A 55 -16.74 3.70 -4.47
C LEU A 55 -16.67 5.07 -5.14
N GLN A 56 -17.64 5.41 -5.99
CA GLN A 56 -17.74 6.71 -6.63
C GLN A 56 -17.93 7.82 -5.59
N PHE A 57 -18.78 7.62 -4.58
CA PHE A 57 -18.97 8.56 -3.47
C PHE A 57 -17.67 8.79 -2.68
N ALA A 58 -16.93 7.73 -2.36
CA ALA A 58 -15.65 7.80 -1.65
C ALA A 58 -14.59 8.56 -2.46
N TYR A 59 -14.52 8.30 -3.77
CA TYR A 59 -13.58 8.97 -4.66
C TYR A 59 -13.92 10.46 -4.85
N THR A 60 -15.18 10.76 -5.16
CA THR A 60 -15.61 12.13 -5.49
C THR A 60 -15.62 13.07 -4.30
N ASN A 61 -16.11 12.62 -3.14
CA ASN A 61 -16.25 13.50 -1.97
C ASN A 61 -14.99 13.53 -1.11
N TYR A 62 -14.25 12.43 -1.04
CA TYR A 62 -13.13 12.30 -0.09
C TYR A 62 -11.78 12.00 -0.75
N SER A 63 -11.73 11.86 -2.08
CA SER A 63 -10.51 11.45 -2.81
C SER A 63 -9.88 10.17 -2.26
N ILE A 64 -10.71 9.27 -1.71
CA ILE A 64 -10.28 7.98 -1.16
C ILE A 64 -10.15 6.98 -2.31
N GLU A 65 -9.04 6.25 -2.35
CA GLU A 65 -8.80 5.23 -3.37
C GLU A 65 -9.67 3.99 -3.13
N GLU A 66 -9.95 3.26 -4.21
CA GLU A 66 -10.81 2.08 -4.21
C GLU A 66 -10.39 1.04 -3.14
N GLU A 67 -9.11 0.69 -3.06
CA GLU A 67 -8.58 -0.28 -2.08
C GLU A 67 -8.89 0.13 -0.63
N GLN A 68 -8.82 1.43 -0.34
CA GLN A 68 -9.09 1.96 1.00
C GLN A 68 -10.59 1.97 1.29
N ALA A 69 -11.40 2.36 0.31
CA ALA A 69 -12.86 2.33 0.43
C ALA A 69 -13.36 0.90 0.65
N LEU A 70 -12.82 -0.09 -0.08
CA LEU A 70 -13.12 -1.51 0.09
C LEU A 70 -12.70 -2.04 1.46
N TYR A 71 -11.53 -1.63 1.96
CA TYR A 71 -11.08 -2.01 3.29
C TYR A 71 -12.03 -1.47 4.38
N ILE A 72 -12.44 -0.20 4.29
CA ILE A 72 -13.38 0.43 5.22
C ILE A 72 -14.72 -0.31 5.19
N LEU A 73 -15.23 -0.62 3.98
CA LEU A 73 -16.48 -1.36 3.80
C LEU A 73 -16.40 -2.75 4.45
N ARG A 74 -15.30 -3.48 4.23
CA ARG A 74 -15.07 -4.78 4.88
C ARG A 74 -15.04 -4.67 6.40
N GLN A 75 -14.43 -3.62 6.96
CA GLN A 75 -14.41 -3.39 8.41
C GLN A 75 -15.81 -3.12 8.98
N GLN A 76 -16.72 -2.56 8.18
CA GLN A 76 -18.12 -2.35 8.55
C GLN A 76 -19.01 -3.54 8.15
N SER A 77 -18.44 -4.74 7.99
CA SER A 77 -19.19 -5.96 7.65
C SER A 77 -20.01 -5.83 6.36
N TYR A 78 -19.53 -5.05 5.38
CA TYR A 78 -20.18 -4.79 4.10
C TYR A 78 -21.47 -3.97 4.16
N ASP A 79 -21.74 -3.29 5.28
CA ASP A 79 -22.84 -2.32 5.38
C ASP A 79 -22.45 -1.00 4.70
N LEU A 80 -23.09 -0.69 3.57
CA LEU A 80 -22.84 0.51 2.78
C LEU A 80 -23.19 1.80 3.53
N THR A 81 -24.21 1.78 4.39
CA THR A 81 -24.64 2.98 5.12
C THR A 81 -23.63 3.32 6.21
N LEU A 82 -23.29 2.32 7.02
CA LEU A 82 -22.27 2.48 8.07
C LEU A 82 -20.90 2.81 7.48
N ALA A 83 -20.56 2.24 6.32
CA ALA A 83 -19.31 2.57 5.63
C ALA A 83 -19.29 4.03 5.14
N ARG A 84 -20.42 4.55 4.62
CA ARG A 84 -20.53 5.97 4.22
C ARG A 84 -20.38 6.92 5.41
N ASP A 85 -21.07 6.64 6.51
CA ASP A 85 -20.94 7.42 7.74
C ASP A 85 -19.50 7.36 8.27
N ARG A 86 -18.87 6.19 8.15
CA ARG A 86 -17.48 6.01 8.52
C ARG A 86 -16.55 6.82 7.63
N LEU A 87 -16.75 6.87 6.31
CA LEU A 87 -15.97 7.72 5.40
C LEU A 87 -16.04 9.19 5.81
N ALA A 88 -17.24 9.70 6.13
CA ALA A 88 -17.42 11.06 6.63
C ALA A 88 -16.66 11.31 7.94
N SER A 89 -16.65 10.34 8.86
CA SER A 89 -15.89 10.44 10.12
C SER A 89 -14.37 10.28 9.94
N ILE A 90 -13.92 9.64 8.85
CA ILE A 90 -12.52 9.33 8.59
C ILE A 90 -11.76 10.55 8.05
N GLU A 91 -12.44 11.52 7.43
CA GLU A 91 -11.87 12.84 7.09
C GLU A 91 -11.16 13.48 8.28
N THR A 92 -11.68 13.29 9.50
CA THR A 92 -11.13 13.92 10.71
C THR A 92 -9.99 13.13 11.35
N ALA A 93 -9.67 11.92 10.90
CA ALA A 93 -8.69 11.10 11.60
C ALA A 93 -7.66 10.38 10.72
N ARG A 94 -8.03 9.68 9.62
CA ARG A 94 -7.12 8.68 9.01
C ARG A 94 -7.41 8.34 7.53
N GLY A 95 -7.93 9.27 6.72
CA GLY A 95 -8.46 8.97 5.38
C GLY A 95 -7.52 9.07 4.18
N CYS A 96 -6.56 10.01 4.18
CA CYS A 96 -5.60 10.13 3.08
C CYS A 96 -4.28 9.46 3.48
N ARG A 97 -3.61 8.80 2.53
CA ARG A 97 -2.25 8.22 2.72
C ARG A 97 -1.29 9.20 3.42
N PHE A 98 -1.48 10.51 3.21
CA PHE A 98 -0.64 11.59 3.73
C PHE A 98 -1.30 12.48 4.80
N CYS A 99 -2.62 12.38 5.06
CA CYS A 99 -3.27 13.11 6.17
C CYS A 99 -2.88 12.58 7.56
N ARG A 100 -2.10 11.50 7.64
CA ARG A 100 -1.42 11.07 8.87
C ARG A 100 -0.31 12.04 9.28
N TRP A 101 0.17 12.89 8.38
CA TRP A 101 1.24 13.85 8.67
C TRP A 101 0.66 15.18 9.11
N ARG A 102 1.31 15.79 10.09
CA ARG A 102 0.91 17.11 10.57
C ARG A 102 1.15 18.15 9.48
N ALA A 103 0.32 19.19 9.41
CA ALA A 103 0.49 20.29 8.46
C ALA A 103 1.90 20.92 8.51
N LYS A 104 2.49 21.02 9.71
CA LYS A 104 3.88 21.49 9.88
C LYS A 104 4.91 20.58 9.21
N ASP A 105 4.68 19.27 9.24
CA ASP A 105 5.60 18.27 8.69
C ASP A 105 5.54 18.35 7.16
N LEU A 106 4.34 18.52 6.58
CA LEU A 106 4.15 18.78 5.14
C LEU A 106 4.86 20.06 4.67
N LEU A 107 4.71 21.17 5.40
CA LEU A 107 5.41 22.42 5.10
C LEU A 107 6.94 22.25 5.15
N HIS A 108 7.45 21.47 6.11
CA HIS A 108 8.86 21.17 6.22
C HIS A 108 9.36 20.32 5.04
N ILE A 109 8.59 19.30 4.63
CA ILE A 109 8.89 18.49 3.43
C ILE A 109 8.96 19.36 2.19
N CYS A 110 7.96 20.22 1.95
CA CYS A 110 7.96 21.09 0.77
C CYS A 110 9.19 22.03 0.76
N LYS A 111 9.55 22.63 1.90
CA LYS A 111 10.74 23.49 2.00
C LYS A 111 12.04 22.71 1.81
N ALA A 112 12.14 21.51 2.37
CA ALA A 112 13.31 20.66 2.24
C ALA A 112 13.48 20.14 0.81
N LEU A 113 12.39 19.75 0.14
CA LEU A 113 12.39 19.35 -1.28
C LEU A 113 12.82 20.49 -2.21
N LYS A 114 12.37 21.73 -1.95
CA LYS A 114 12.87 22.91 -2.67
C LYS A 114 14.38 23.10 -2.54
N LYS A 115 14.92 22.87 -1.35
CA LYS A 115 16.32 23.11 -1.02
C LYS A 115 17.26 21.98 -1.48
N HIS A 116 16.79 20.74 -1.39
CA HIS A 116 17.63 19.54 -1.58
C HIS A 116 17.21 18.70 -2.79
N GLY A 117 16.13 19.06 -3.49
CA GLY A 117 15.58 18.29 -4.59
C GLY A 117 15.07 16.92 -4.14
N VAL A 118 15.25 15.91 -4.99
CA VAL A 118 14.87 14.50 -4.74
C VAL A 118 15.88 13.70 -3.90
N ASP A 119 16.78 14.38 -3.18
CA ASP A 119 17.64 13.75 -2.19
C ASP A 119 16.87 13.45 -0.89
N TYR A 120 16.12 12.34 -0.91
CA TYR A 120 15.23 11.95 0.19
C TYR A 120 15.97 11.65 1.50
N GLU A 121 17.24 11.29 1.45
CA GLU A 121 18.02 11.04 2.68
C GLU A 121 18.29 12.35 3.42
N LYS A 122 18.61 13.43 2.69
CA LYS A 122 18.79 14.77 3.29
C LYS A 122 17.47 15.38 3.74
N VAL A 123 16.40 15.20 2.98
CA VAL A 123 15.05 15.64 3.37
C VAL A 123 14.57 14.90 4.62
N GLY A 124 14.85 13.60 4.70
CA GLY A 124 14.44 12.74 5.81
C GLY A 124 15.13 13.04 7.15
N LYS A 125 16.32 13.65 7.15
CA LYS A 125 17.03 14.04 8.38
C LYS A 125 16.21 15.00 9.26
N GLY A 126 15.36 15.84 8.66
CA GLY A 126 14.48 16.76 9.40
C GLY A 126 13.20 16.10 9.95
N LEU A 127 12.85 14.90 9.48
CA LEU A 127 11.59 14.22 9.77
C LEU A 127 11.81 12.71 9.90
N PRO A 128 12.54 12.25 10.94
CA PRO A 128 12.89 10.84 11.10
C PRO A 128 11.67 9.94 11.41
N HIS A 129 10.56 10.52 11.85
CA HIS A 129 9.30 9.80 12.08
C HIS A 129 8.54 9.48 10.79
N ILE A 130 8.98 10.02 9.66
CA ILE A 130 8.36 9.78 8.36
C ILE A 130 9.28 8.85 7.53
N PRO A 131 8.80 7.67 7.12
CA PRO A 131 9.56 6.79 6.25
C PRO A 131 9.87 7.42 4.88
N ILE A 132 11.08 7.17 4.37
CA ILE A 132 11.51 7.64 3.04
C ILE A 132 10.58 7.12 1.93
N ALA A 133 10.06 5.89 2.06
CA ALA A 133 9.12 5.31 1.11
C ALA A 133 7.83 6.14 0.98
N ASP A 134 7.33 6.65 2.11
CA ASP A 134 6.13 7.48 2.13
C ASP A 134 6.42 8.87 1.54
N MET A 135 7.61 9.44 1.77
CA MET A 135 8.03 10.70 1.12
C MET A 135 8.11 10.56 -0.40
N ARG A 136 8.66 9.45 -0.91
CA ARG A 136 8.69 9.17 -2.35
C ARG A 136 7.29 9.07 -2.92
N SER A 137 6.39 8.41 -2.20
CA SER A 137 4.99 8.28 -2.56
C SER A 137 4.29 9.65 -2.57
N PHE A 138 4.59 10.52 -1.61
CA PHE A 138 4.06 11.89 -1.54
C PHE A 138 4.50 12.75 -2.72
N VAL A 139 5.79 12.72 -3.08
CA VAL A 139 6.31 13.45 -4.24
C VAL A 139 5.68 12.95 -5.54
N LYS A 140 5.54 11.64 -5.70
CA LYS A 140 4.84 11.03 -6.84
C LYS A 140 3.36 11.45 -6.90
N PHE A 141 2.67 11.48 -5.76
CA PHE A 141 1.27 11.88 -5.65
C PHE A 141 1.05 13.34 -6.04
N MET A 142 1.89 14.24 -5.51
CA MET A 142 1.72 15.68 -5.72
C MET A 142 1.98 16.10 -7.18
N LYS A 143 2.52 15.20 -8.03
CA LYS A 143 2.89 15.47 -9.45
C LYS A 143 3.62 16.82 -9.64
N VAL A 144 4.32 17.31 -8.62
CA VAL A 144 4.80 18.69 -8.66
C VAL A 144 5.98 18.76 -9.62
N PRO A 145 5.92 19.55 -10.71
CA PRO A 145 7.14 20.02 -11.32
C PRO A 145 7.91 20.78 -10.24
N ILE A 146 9.09 20.28 -9.91
CA ILE A 146 9.96 20.81 -8.85
C ILE A 146 10.23 22.32 -9.05
N ASP A 147 10.04 22.81 -10.28
CA ASP A 147 10.21 24.19 -10.73
C ASP A 147 9.08 25.16 -10.33
N LEU A 148 7.99 24.69 -9.74
CA LEU A 148 6.81 25.52 -9.39
C LEU A 148 6.48 25.60 -7.90
N ILE A 149 7.32 25.05 -7.02
CA ILE A 149 7.25 25.37 -5.59
C ILE A 149 8.19 26.53 -5.32
#